data_AF-A0A7S3GLZ0-F1
#
_entry.id   AF-A0A7S3GLZ0-F1
#
_cell.length_a   1.000
_cell.length_b   1.000
_cell.length_c   1.000
_cell.angle_alpha   90.00
_cell.angle_beta   90.00
_cell.angle_gamma   90.00
#
_symmetry.space_group_name_H-M   'P 1'
#
loop_
_entity.id
_entity.type
_entity.pdbx_description
1 polymer ?
#
loop_
_entity_poly.entity_id
_entity_poly.type
_entity_poly.pdbx_seq_one_letter_code
_entity_poly.pdbx_strand_id
1 'polypeptide(L)'
;DGRWIAGGSYSYDTNGRSDVGAVYIWRWEDSGGGEYMYHQTVVPDEEDALAVTTYYLAMGEVAISYNGSLLCAGSPYDSTNGVDAGVVLVWRQNSTRMYEVVQKLYSPDAAHSRMLAQSGCAMSADGSTISAGSAYLDGAGKREAGVMYVWKWQEEGGGGGGGNTVARYELHQTLTPLESAVVINAYGLGSSPPFLSFDGSHLAGAAVNDKEKGSSSGAVYVWYK
;
A
#
# COMPACT_ATOMS: atom_id res chain seq x y z
N ASP A 1 -18.51 4.59 4.51
CA ASP A 1 -19.78 5.33 4.71
C ASP A 1 -19.84 6.55 3.79
N GLY A 2 -18.78 6.84 3.03
CA GLY A 2 -18.72 8.00 2.15
C GLY A 2 -18.49 9.30 2.90
N ARG A 3 -18.14 9.28 4.19
CA ARG A 3 -17.88 10.51 4.96
C ARG A 3 -16.43 10.96 4.94
N TRP A 4 -15.55 10.19 4.30
CA TRP A 4 -14.13 10.47 4.22
C TRP A 4 -13.61 10.28 2.81
N ILE A 5 -12.79 11.21 2.35
CA ILE A 5 -12.06 11.13 1.08
C ILE A 5 -10.59 11.40 1.38
N ALA A 6 -9.71 10.64 0.74
CA ALA A 6 -8.28 10.85 0.78
C ALA A 6 -7.74 10.98 -0.65
N GLY A 7 -6.78 11.89 -0.86
CA GLY A 7 -6.17 12.15 -2.17
C GLY A 7 -4.67 12.34 -2.05
N GLY A 8 -3.92 11.73 -2.96
CA GLY A 8 -2.47 11.82 -3.01
C GLY A 8 -1.97 13.07 -3.73
N SER A 9 -0.83 13.58 -3.29
CA SER A 9 -0.03 14.58 -3.98
C SER A 9 1.43 14.17 -3.89
N TYR A 10 1.89 13.35 -4.83
CA TYR A 10 3.17 12.66 -4.74
C TYR A 10 4.40 13.57 -4.84
N SER A 11 4.28 14.73 -5.49
CA SER A 11 5.34 15.75 -5.57
C SER A 11 5.13 16.88 -4.56
N TYR A 12 4.52 16.59 -3.41
CA TYR A 12 4.35 17.59 -2.36
C TYR A 12 5.69 17.92 -1.68
N ASP A 13 6.01 19.21 -1.64
CA ASP A 13 7.19 19.77 -0.98
C ASP A 13 6.81 20.28 0.41
N THR A 14 7.62 19.97 1.42
CA THR A 14 7.41 20.47 2.79
C THR A 14 8.70 20.52 3.58
N ASN A 15 8.79 21.43 4.56
CA ASN A 15 9.87 21.51 5.54
C ASN A 15 11.28 21.49 4.92
N GLY A 16 11.45 22.19 3.79
CA GLY A 16 12.72 22.29 3.06
C GLY A 16 13.10 21.04 2.24
N ARG A 17 12.16 20.11 2.07
CA ARG A 17 12.33 18.87 1.29
C ARG A 17 11.38 18.88 0.09
N SER A 18 11.90 18.47 -1.06
CA SER A 18 11.09 18.34 -2.27
C SER A 18 10.62 16.92 -2.50
N ASP A 19 9.48 16.78 -3.17
CA ASP A 19 8.92 15.51 -3.63
C ASP A 19 8.75 14.46 -2.51
N VAL A 20 8.43 14.93 -1.29
CA VAL A 20 8.16 14.06 -0.16
C VAL A 20 6.83 13.32 -0.36
N GLY A 21 5.88 14.00 -0.98
CA GLY A 21 4.54 13.50 -1.17
C GLY A 21 3.67 13.67 0.08
N ALA A 22 2.36 13.69 -0.12
CA ALA A 22 1.38 13.88 0.93
C ALA A 22 0.05 13.18 0.60
N VAL A 23 -0.72 12.90 1.64
CA VAL A 23 -2.14 12.56 1.53
C VAL A 23 -2.96 13.65 2.17
N TYR A 24 -3.84 14.27 1.38
CA TYR A 24 -4.85 15.20 1.85
C TYR A 24 -6.12 14.44 2.19
N ILE A 25 -6.75 14.81 3.30
CA ILE A 25 -7.92 14.13 3.85
C ILE A 25 -9.03 15.15 4.03
N TRP A 26 -10.21 14.80 3.55
CA TRP A 26 -11.44 15.56 3.71
C TRP A 26 -12.51 14.73 4.39
N ARG A 27 -13.38 15.43 5.13
CA ARG A 27 -14.49 14.83 5.84
C ARG A 27 -15.79 15.52 5.46
N TRP A 28 -16.82 14.73 5.19
CA TRP A 28 -18.16 15.24 4.99
C TRP A 28 -18.71 15.82 6.29
N GLU A 29 -19.11 17.09 6.24
CA GLU A 29 -19.82 17.79 7.31
C GLU A 29 -21.24 18.09 6.84
N ASP A 30 -22.23 17.70 7.64
CA ASP A 30 -23.65 17.82 7.28
C ASP A 30 -24.18 19.27 7.39
N SER A 31 -23.39 20.19 7.95
CA SER A 31 -23.78 21.60 8.13
C SER A 31 -23.78 22.36 6.79
N GLY A 32 -24.62 23.41 6.69
CA GLY A 32 -24.59 24.33 5.55
C GLY A 32 -25.01 23.77 4.18
N GLY A 33 -25.64 22.59 4.14
CA GLY A 33 -26.04 21.94 2.88
C GLY A 33 -25.18 20.74 2.50
N GLY A 34 -24.17 20.40 3.32
CA GLY A 34 -23.34 19.21 3.11
C GLY A 34 -22.14 19.50 2.23
N GLU A 35 -20.94 19.47 2.81
CA GLU A 35 -19.69 19.68 2.07
C GLU A 35 -18.55 18.83 2.63
N TYR A 36 -17.62 18.44 1.76
CA TYR A 36 -16.35 17.86 2.17
C TYR A 36 -15.40 18.97 2.63
N MET A 37 -15.17 19.02 3.94
CA MET A 37 -14.26 19.98 4.55
C MET A 37 -12.87 19.37 4.68
N TYR A 38 -11.84 20.18 4.45
CA TYR A 38 -10.47 19.78 4.72
C TYR A 38 -10.33 19.38 6.20
N HIS A 39 -9.73 18.21 6.43
CA HIS A 39 -9.53 17.66 7.76
C HIS A 39 -8.05 17.65 8.16
N GLN A 40 -7.18 17.09 7.32
CA GLN A 40 -5.75 16.94 7.62
C GLN A 40 -4.94 16.67 6.35
N THR A 41 -3.68 17.08 6.35
CA THR A 41 -2.63 16.56 5.46
C THR A 41 -1.71 15.68 6.28
N VAL A 42 -1.43 14.47 5.80
CA VAL A 42 -0.40 13.59 6.37
C VAL A 42 0.77 13.43 5.40
N VAL A 43 1.96 13.34 5.97
CA VAL A 43 3.24 13.14 5.28
C VAL A 43 4.01 12.01 6.00
N PRO A 44 5.07 11.44 5.39
CA PRO A 44 5.97 10.54 6.10
C PRO A 44 6.65 11.26 7.28
N ASP A 45 6.93 10.54 8.37
CA ASP A 45 7.57 11.10 9.57
C ASP A 45 8.95 11.72 9.26
N GLU A 46 9.29 12.81 9.96
CA GLU A 46 10.48 13.61 9.71
C GLU A 46 11.81 12.96 10.15
N GLU A 47 11.77 11.92 10.98
CA GLU A 47 12.99 11.29 11.52
C GLU A 47 13.65 10.36 10.49
N ASP A 48 12.86 9.67 9.66
CA ASP A 48 13.38 8.79 8.59
C ASP A 48 13.80 9.57 7.33
N ALA A 49 13.36 10.83 7.27
CA ALA A 49 13.49 11.75 6.16
C ALA A 49 14.88 12.41 6.01
N LEU A 50 15.79 12.17 6.97
CA LEU A 50 17.09 12.81 7.05
C LEU A 50 18.18 12.14 6.18
N ALA A 51 17.86 11.07 5.47
CA ALA A 51 18.79 10.38 4.59
C ALA A 51 18.33 10.37 3.13
N VAL A 52 18.48 11.49 2.41
CA VAL A 52 18.58 11.55 0.93
C VAL A 52 17.36 11.07 0.12
N THR A 53 16.29 10.57 0.74
CA THR A 53 15.22 9.88 0.01
C THR A 53 14.08 10.81 -0.36
N THR A 54 13.84 10.89 -1.67
CA THR A 54 12.56 11.30 -2.22
C THR A 54 11.55 10.19 -1.95
N TYR A 55 10.46 10.50 -1.25
CA TYR A 55 9.48 9.49 -0.85
C TYR A 55 8.46 9.26 -1.95
N TYR A 56 8.02 10.34 -2.60
CA TYR A 56 6.89 10.32 -3.51
C TYR A 56 5.67 9.61 -2.90
N LEU A 57 5.37 9.92 -1.63
CA LEU A 57 4.23 9.34 -0.95
C LEU A 57 2.94 9.58 -1.76
N ALA A 58 2.11 8.55 -1.88
CA ALA A 58 0.86 8.57 -2.61
C ALA A 58 1.06 8.84 -4.12
N MET A 59 2.14 8.28 -4.69
CA MET A 59 2.32 8.20 -6.14
C MET A 59 1.27 7.31 -6.80
N GLY A 60 0.90 6.22 -6.13
CA GLY A 60 -0.20 5.36 -6.51
C GLY A 60 -1.49 5.66 -5.76
N GLU A 61 -2.44 4.74 -5.82
CA GLU A 61 -3.70 4.85 -5.09
C GLU A 61 -3.51 4.92 -3.57
N VAL A 62 -4.33 5.76 -2.94
CA VAL A 62 -4.51 5.86 -1.49
C VAL A 62 -5.76 5.05 -1.13
N ALA A 63 -5.66 4.15 -0.17
CA ALA A 63 -6.81 3.41 0.33
C ALA A 63 -7.27 3.93 1.68
N ILE A 64 -8.59 3.92 1.89
CA ILE A 64 -9.23 4.30 3.15
C ILE A 64 -10.29 3.27 3.52
N SER A 65 -10.31 2.89 4.81
CA SER A 65 -11.34 2.02 5.38
C SER A 65 -12.74 2.65 5.27
N TYR A 66 -13.78 1.82 5.32
CA TYR A 66 -15.17 2.28 5.14
C TYR A 66 -15.55 3.39 6.14
N ASN A 67 -15.12 3.30 7.40
CA ASN A 67 -15.44 4.31 8.42
C ASN A 67 -14.42 5.47 8.49
N GLY A 68 -13.38 5.45 7.65
CA GLY A 68 -12.28 6.42 7.69
C GLY A 68 -11.36 6.32 8.91
N SER A 69 -11.40 5.24 9.68
CA SER A 69 -10.51 5.10 10.87
C SER A 69 -9.07 4.76 10.50
N LEU A 70 -8.86 4.19 9.32
CA LEU A 70 -7.59 3.73 8.78
C LEU A 70 -7.43 4.19 7.34
N LEU A 71 -6.20 4.55 6.96
CA LEU A 71 -5.79 4.78 5.58
C LEU A 71 -4.39 4.20 5.33
N CYS A 72 -4.10 3.84 4.08
CA CYS A 72 -2.75 3.51 3.63
C CYS A 72 -2.37 4.23 2.34
N ALA A 73 -1.08 4.45 2.15
CA ALA A 73 -0.53 4.94 0.90
C ALA A 73 0.90 4.43 0.69
N GLY A 74 1.27 4.21 -0.57
CA GLY A 74 2.59 3.76 -0.98
C GLY A 74 3.60 4.90 -1.15
N SER A 75 4.86 4.62 -0.86
CA SER A 75 6.01 5.50 -1.09
C SER A 75 7.10 4.67 -1.76
N PRO A 76 7.03 4.46 -3.10
CA PRO A 76 7.82 3.44 -3.80
C PRO A 76 9.32 3.72 -3.88
N TYR A 77 9.75 4.96 -3.63
CA TYR A 77 11.16 5.37 -3.67
C TYR A 77 11.80 5.46 -2.27
N ASP A 78 11.04 5.12 -1.23
CA ASP A 78 11.61 4.94 0.11
C ASP A 78 12.75 3.90 0.03
N SER A 79 13.94 4.32 0.46
CA SER A 79 15.15 3.49 0.38
C SER A 79 15.65 2.98 1.73
N THR A 80 14.81 3.00 2.77
CA THR A 80 15.15 2.60 4.15
C THR A 80 15.72 1.18 4.19
N ASN A 81 15.16 0.28 3.38
CA ASN A 81 15.52 -1.15 3.33
C ASN A 81 16.23 -1.56 2.03
N GLY A 82 16.80 -0.61 1.28
CA GLY A 82 17.43 -0.86 -0.02
C GLY A 82 16.99 0.15 -1.07
N VAL A 83 17.75 0.29 -2.15
CA VAL A 83 17.49 1.30 -3.20
C VAL A 83 16.11 1.10 -3.81
N ASP A 84 15.26 2.13 -3.70
CA ASP A 84 13.86 2.10 -4.13
C ASP A 84 13.10 0.88 -3.58
N ALA A 85 13.37 0.44 -2.35
CA ALA A 85 12.69 -0.71 -1.73
C ALA A 85 11.17 -0.50 -1.67
N GLY A 86 10.78 0.75 -1.38
CA GLY A 86 9.41 1.18 -1.18
C GLY A 86 8.83 0.77 0.17
N VAL A 87 7.75 1.45 0.55
CA VAL A 87 7.04 1.21 1.81
C VAL A 87 5.56 1.52 1.65
N VAL A 88 4.69 0.82 2.38
CA VAL A 88 3.31 1.24 2.64
C VAL A 88 3.25 1.86 4.01
N LEU A 89 2.88 3.14 4.09
CA LEU A 89 2.58 3.78 5.37
C LEU A 89 1.10 3.56 5.70
N VAL A 90 0.83 3.25 6.96
CA VAL A 90 -0.51 3.04 7.50
C VAL A 90 -0.75 4.06 8.60
N TRP A 91 -1.83 4.81 8.47
CA TRP A 91 -2.26 5.76 9.49
C TRP A 91 -3.57 5.32 10.12
N ARG A 92 -3.72 5.63 11.40
CA ARG A 92 -4.95 5.43 12.17
C ARG A 92 -5.39 6.74 12.79
N GLN A 93 -6.70 6.94 12.88
CA GLN A 93 -7.26 8.00 13.69
C GLN A 93 -7.03 7.74 15.18
N ASN A 94 -6.44 8.72 15.86
CA ASN A 94 -6.37 8.73 17.32
C ASN A 94 -7.70 9.20 17.95
N SER A 95 -7.70 9.36 19.27
CA SER A 95 -8.91 9.76 20.03
C SER A 95 -9.46 11.14 19.64
N THR A 96 -8.66 12.01 19.03
CA THR A 96 -9.08 13.32 18.53
C THR A 96 -9.39 13.32 17.02
N ARG A 97 -9.44 12.12 16.40
CA ARG A 97 -9.66 11.89 14.96
C ARG A 97 -8.55 12.44 14.06
N MET A 98 -7.37 12.71 14.63
CA MET A 98 -6.19 13.02 13.84
C MET A 98 -5.49 11.72 13.44
N TYR A 99 -5.03 11.65 12.20
CA TYR A 99 -4.29 10.52 11.68
C TYR A 99 -2.84 10.58 12.11
N GLU A 100 -2.35 9.47 12.65
CA GLU A 100 -0.95 9.25 13.03
C GLU A 100 -0.45 7.95 12.39
N VAL A 101 0.84 7.92 12.04
CA VAL A 101 1.45 6.69 11.50
C VAL A 101 1.43 5.63 12.59
N VAL A 102 0.83 4.48 12.31
CA VAL A 102 0.81 3.34 13.23
C VAL A 102 1.71 2.21 12.76
N GLN A 103 2.01 2.14 11.46
CA GLN A 103 2.89 1.13 10.92
C GLN A 103 3.47 1.51 9.57
N LYS A 104 4.68 0.99 9.30
CA LYS A 104 5.32 0.96 8.00
C LYS A 104 5.45 -0.50 7.55
N LEU A 105 4.90 -0.83 6.39
CA LEU A 105 4.93 -2.18 5.83
C LEU A 105 5.94 -2.23 4.69
N TYR A 106 6.91 -3.12 4.82
CA TYR A 106 7.98 -3.33 3.86
C TYR A 106 7.87 -4.71 3.21
N SER A 107 8.56 -4.89 2.09
CA SER A 107 8.85 -6.23 1.57
C SER A 107 9.55 -7.07 2.66
N PRO A 108 9.21 -8.36 2.80
CA PRO A 108 9.92 -9.26 3.72
C PRO A 108 11.38 -9.52 3.32
N ASP A 109 11.71 -9.35 2.04
CA ASP A 109 13.08 -9.47 1.52
C ASP A 109 13.58 -8.09 1.08
N ALA A 110 14.34 -7.45 1.96
CA ALA A 110 14.94 -6.14 1.73
C ALA A 110 15.95 -6.16 0.56
N ALA A 111 16.71 -7.27 0.42
CA ALA A 111 17.75 -7.40 -0.60
C ALA A 111 17.18 -7.51 -2.03
N HIS A 112 15.92 -7.94 -2.14
CA HIS A 112 15.17 -8.02 -3.37
C HIS A 112 13.83 -7.29 -3.19
N SER A 113 13.87 -6.00 -2.90
CA SER A 113 12.67 -5.16 -2.87
C SER A 113 12.80 -4.06 -3.92
N ARG A 114 11.74 -3.81 -4.69
CA ARG A 114 11.77 -2.78 -5.74
C ARG A 114 10.41 -2.16 -6.01
N MET A 115 10.29 -0.87 -5.68
CA MET A 115 9.11 -0.03 -5.87
C MET A 115 7.84 -0.64 -5.29
N LEU A 116 7.90 -1.11 -4.04
CA LEU A 116 6.69 -1.54 -3.33
C LEU A 116 5.64 -0.43 -3.32
N ALA A 117 4.39 -0.80 -3.61
CA ALA A 117 3.23 0.08 -3.65
C ALA A 117 3.33 1.23 -4.66
N GLN A 118 4.09 1.04 -5.74
CA GLN A 118 4.19 2.01 -6.84
C GLN A 118 2.84 2.42 -7.41
N SER A 119 1.98 1.43 -7.63
CA SER A 119 0.64 1.62 -8.15
C SER A 119 -0.39 1.92 -7.06
N GLY A 120 0.01 1.83 -5.79
CA GLY A 120 -0.85 2.09 -4.63
C GLY A 120 -0.99 0.89 -3.71
N CYS A 121 -1.89 1.01 -2.75
CA CYS A 121 -2.34 -0.08 -1.89
C CYS A 121 -3.87 -0.23 -1.97
N ALA A 122 -4.37 -1.40 -1.57
CA ALA A 122 -5.79 -1.62 -1.34
C ALA A 122 -6.04 -2.08 0.10
N MET A 123 -7.21 -1.76 0.62
CA MET A 123 -7.62 -2.04 2.00
C MET A 123 -9.04 -2.58 2.04
N SER A 124 -9.30 -3.57 2.90
CA SER A 124 -10.67 -4.03 3.17
C SER A 124 -11.47 -2.96 3.91
N ALA A 125 -12.79 -3.05 3.87
CA ALA A 125 -13.65 -2.02 4.46
C ALA A 125 -13.46 -1.85 5.97
N ASP A 126 -13.19 -2.95 6.68
CA ASP A 126 -12.88 -2.97 8.11
C ASP A 126 -11.42 -2.62 8.42
N GLY A 127 -10.58 -2.46 7.38
CA GLY A 127 -9.15 -2.25 7.51
C GLY A 127 -8.35 -3.48 7.92
N SER A 128 -8.95 -4.65 8.12
CA SER A 128 -8.23 -5.83 8.62
C SER A 128 -7.23 -6.41 7.62
N THR A 129 -7.37 -6.11 6.33
CA THR A 129 -6.49 -6.59 5.27
C THR A 129 -5.97 -5.43 4.43
N ILE A 130 -4.66 -5.42 4.18
CA ILE A 130 -3.98 -4.49 3.26
C ILE A 130 -3.24 -5.30 2.21
N SER A 131 -3.22 -4.82 0.97
CA SER A 131 -2.40 -5.40 -0.09
C SER A 131 -1.67 -4.34 -0.90
N ALA A 132 -0.48 -4.68 -1.39
CA ALA A 132 0.30 -3.83 -2.29
C ALA A 132 1.22 -4.67 -3.16
N GLY A 133 1.51 -4.16 -4.36
CA GLY A 133 2.33 -4.84 -5.35
C GLY A 133 3.74 -4.27 -5.47
N SER A 134 4.66 -5.07 -5.99
CA SER A 134 6.02 -4.66 -6.37
C SER A 134 6.29 -5.20 -7.77
N ALA A 135 5.95 -4.41 -8.79
CA ALA A 135 5.87 -4.86 -10.18
C ALA A 135 7.24 -5.15 -10.83
N TYR A 136 8.33 -4.67 -10.23
CA TYR A 136 9.69 -4.83 -10.73
C TYR A 136 10.46 -5.92 -10.02
N LEU A 137 9.81 -6.62 -9.08
CA LEU A 137 10.48 -7.68 -8.37
C LEU A 137 10.53 -8.95 -9.22
N ASP A 138 11.66 -9.65 -9.12
CA ASP A 138 11.79 -10.99 -9.66
C ASP A 138 10.86 -11.94 -8.87
N GLY A 139 10.05 -12.72 -9.57
CA GLY A 139 9.02 -13.57 -8.97
C GLY A 139 8.84 -14.84 -9.78
N ALA A 140 8.54 -15.96 -9.11
CA ALA A 140 8.38 -17.27 -9.75
C ALA A 140 9.55 -17.64 -10.70
N GLY A 141 10.79 -17.31 -10.31
CA GLY A 141 12.00 -17.58 -11.10
C GLY A 141 12.19 -16.70 -12.35
N LYS A 142 11.43 -15.60 -12.48
CA LYS A 142 11.44 -14.74 -13.66
C LYS A 142 11.73 -13.29 -13.28
N ARG A 143 12.54 -12.63 -14.11
CA ARG A 143 12.90 -11.22 -13.93
C ARG A 143 11.66 -10.32 -13.97
N GLU A 144 11.49 -9.37 -13.06
CA GLU A 144 10.38 -8.38 -13.07
C GLU A 144 8.97 -9.00 -13.24
N ALA A 145 8.74 -10.22 -12.76
CA ALA A 145 7.43 -10.87 -12.81
C ALA A 145 6.40 -10.21 -11.88
N GLY A 146 6.89 -9.45 -10.91
CA GLY A 146 6.11 -8.78 -9.90
C GLY A 146 5.55 -9.73 -8.85
N VAL A 147 5.25 -9.17 -7.69
CA VAL A 147 4.64 -9.87 -6.57
C VAL A 147 3.55 -9.00 -5.94
N MET A 148 2.60 -9.64 -5.26
CA MET A 148 1.65 -8.98 -4.36
C MET A 148 1.89 -9.45 -2.94
N TYR A 149 1.90 -8.51 -2.01
CA TYR A 149 1.93 -8.80 -0.59
C TYR A 149 0.55 -8.56 0.01
N VAL A 150 0.17 -9.44 0.94
CA VAL A 150 -1.06 -9.31 1.72
C VAL A 150 -0.70 -9.30 3.19
N TRP A 151 -1.06 -8.24 3.89
CA TRP A 151 -0.93 -8.12 5.34
C TRP A 151 -2.29 -8.21 6.00
N LYS A 152 -2.35 -8.85 7.17
CA LYS A 152 -3.54 -8.91 8.01
C LYS A 152 -3.27 -8.36 9.39
N TRP A 153 -4.24 -7.60 9.90
CA TRP A 153 -4.21 -7.13 11.28
C TRP A 153 -4.29 -8.32 12.23
N GLN A 154 -3.30 -8.42 13.10
CA GLN A 154 -3.27 -9.34 14.22
C GLN A 154 -3.55 -8.52 15.48
N GLU A 155 -4.61 -8.87 16.19
CA GLU A 155 -4.86 -8.31 17.52
C GLU A 155 -3.80 -8.81 18.50
N GLU A 156 -3.65 -8.11 19.63
CA GLU A 156 -2.81 -8.55 20.73
C GLU A 156 -3.22 -9.97 21.15
N GLY A 157 -2.27 -10.90 21.06
CA GLY A 157 -2.54 -12.31 21.27
C GLY A 157 -2.74 -12.62 22.74
N GLY A 158 -4.00 -12.84 23.17
CA GLY A 158 -4.35 -13.64 24.34
C GLY A 158 -4.02 -15.14 24.18
N GLY A 159 -2.93 -15.47 23.49
CA GLY A 159 -2.43 -16.83 23.33
C GLY A 159 -1.54 -17.19 24.52
N GLY A 160 -1.87 -18.29 25.21
CA GLY A 160 -1.21 -18.77 26.44
C GLY A 160 0.24 -19.22 26.28
N GLY A 161 1.09 -18.40 25.69
CA GLY A 161 2.50 -18.64 25.45
C GLY A 161 3.31 -17.36 25.49
N GLY A 162 3.36 -16.69 26.65
CA GLY A 162 4.45 -15.82 27.12
C GLY A 162 5.03 -14.71 26.22
N GLY A 163 4.46 -14.45 25.05
CA GLY A 163 4.94 -13.46 24.08
C GLY A 163 4.11 -12.19 24.18
N ASN A 164 4.78 -11.09 24.51
CA ASN A 164 4.20 -9.75 24.53
C ASN A 164 3.95 -9.29 23.08
N THR A 165 2.86 -9.75 22.45
CA THR A 165 2.55 -9.46 21.04
C THR A 165 1.67 -8.21 20.96
N VAL A 166 2.23 -7.10 20.50
CA VAL A 166 1.47 -5.86 20.26
C VAL A 166 0.66 -6.00 18.97
N ALA A 167 -0.60 -5.54 18.99
CA ALA A 167 -1.47 -5.55 17.81
C ALA A 167 -0.84 -4.81 16.63
N ARG A 168 -0.77 -5.46 15.46
CA ARG A 168 -0.10 -4.93 14.26
C ARG A 168 -0.51 -5.70 13.01
N TYR A 169 -0.29 -5.12 11.84
CA TYR A 169 -0.31 -5.87 10.59
C TYR A 169 0.89 -6.80 10.50
N GLU A 170 0.64 -8.05 10.12
CA GLU A 170 1.67 -9.03 9.83
C GLU A 170 1.51 -9.53 8.40
N LEU A 171 2.65 -9.85 7.77
CA LEU A 171 2.63 -10.43 6.43
C LEU A 171 1.91 -11.78 6.51
N HIS A 172 0.80 -11.89 5.78
CA HIS A 172 0.00 -13.09 5.71
C HIS A 172 0.41 -13.96 4.52
N GLN A 173 0.65 -13.34 3.37
CA GLN A 173 0.97 -14.07 2.14
C GLN A 173 1.75 -13.20 1.14
N THR A 174 2.62 -13.85 0.38
CA THR A 174 3.20 -13.33 -0.87
C THR A 174 2.61 -14.11 -2.03
N LEU A 175 2.08 -13.40 -3.02
CA LEU A 175 1.43 -13.95 -4.20
C LEU A 175 2.25 -13.62 -5.43
N THR A 176 2.41 -14.61 -6.30
CA THR A 176 3.15 -14.48 -7.57
C THR A 176 2.26 -14.90 -8.74
N PRO A 177 2.58 -14.46 -9.96
CA PRO A 177 2.06 -15.08 -11.18
C PRO A 177 2.30 -16.59 -11.21
N LEU A 178 1.52 -17.31 -12.03
CA LEU A 178 1.69 -18.75 -12.23
C LEU A 178 3.04 -19.09 -12.92
N GLU A 179 3.65 -20.21 -12.52
CA GLU A 179 4.97 -20.63 -13.00
C GLU A 179 5.03 -20.84 -14.53
N SER A 180 3.91 -21.08 -15.20
CA SER A 180 3.83 -21.33 -16.65
C SER A 180 4.05 -20.10 -17.55
N ALA A 181 4.07 -18.88 -17.01
CA ALA A 181 4.12 -17.67 -17.85
C ALA A 181 5.40 -17.55 -18.70
N VAL A 182 5.29 -17.51 -20.04
CA VAL A 182 6.44 -17.41 -20.95
C VAL A 182 6.94 -15.95 -21.05
N VAL A 183 8.19 -15.77 -20.62
CA VAL A 183 9.19 -14.69 -20.81
C VAL A 183 8.81 -13.48 -21.71
N ILE A 184 8.73 -12.27 -21.14
CA ILE A 184 9.73 -11.17 -21.05
C ILE A 184 8.99 -10.07 -20.31
N ASN A 185 9.24 -9.94 -19.01
CA ASN A 185 8.45 -9.10 -18.11
C ASN A 185 9.09 -7.72 -17.98
N ALA A 186 8.26 -6.71 -18.19
CA ALA A 186 8.46 -5.38 -17.64
C ALA A 186 7.11 -5.04 -17.02
N TYR A 187 7.04 -4.65 -15.75
CA TYR A 187 5.78 -4.31 -15.07
C TYR A 187 4.85 -5.52 -14.91
N GLY A 188 5.30 -6.51 -14.14
CA GLY A 188 4.52 -7.69 -13.81
C GLY A 188 3.39 -7.41 -12.82
N LEU A 189 3.07 -8.39 -11.99
CA LEU A 189 2.00 -8.28 -11.01
C LEU A 189 2.21 -7.08 -10.06
N GLY A 190 1.17 -6.25 -9.89
CA GLY A 190 1.26 -5.02 -9.09
C GLY A 190 1.56 -3.76 -9.91
N SER A 191 1.59 -3.87 -11.24
CA SER A 191 1.72 -2.75 -12.17
C SER A 191 0.47 -1.87 -12.26
N SER A 192 -0.67 -2.38 -11.81
CA SER A 192 -1.88 -1.61 -11.53
C SER A 192 -2.16 -1.61 -10.03
N PRO A 193 -2.95 -0.66 -9.54
CA PRO A 193 -3.45 -0.70 -8.18
C PRO A 193 -4.17 -2.04 -7.94
N PRO A 194 -3.95 -2.70 -6.80
CA PRO A 194 -4.67 -3.91 -6.47
C PRO A 194 -6.13 -3.62 -6.18
N PHE A 195 -6.99 -4.60 -6.43
CA PHE A 195 -8.37 -4.57 -5.97
C PHE A 195 -8.55 -5.55 -4.83
N LEU A 196 -9.20 -5.11 -3.75
CA LEU A 196 -9.57 -5.94 -2.61
C LEU A 196 -11.08 -5.82 -2.38
N SER A 197 -11.77 -6.94 -2.17
CA SER A 197 -13.20 -6.92 -1.86
C SER A 197 -13.48 -6.25 -0.52
N PHE A 198 -14.72 -5.78 -0.34
CA PHE A 198 -15.15 -5.07 0.87
C PHE A 198 -14.84 -5.86 2.15
N ASP A 199 -15.03 -7.18 2.13
CA ASP A 199 -14.75 -8.10 3.24
C ASP A 199 -13.31 -8.64 3.28
N GLY A 200 -12.46 -8.22 2.34
CA GLY A 200 -11.08 -8.70 2.22
C GLY A 200 -10.92 -10.15 1.76
N SER A 201 -11.99 -10.83 1.32
CA SER A 201 -11.95 -12.24 0.94
C SER A 201 -11.44 -12.49 -0.48
N HIS A 202 -11.49 -11.50 -1.37
CA HIS A 202 -11.04 -11.59 -2.76
C HIS A 202 -10.04 -10.48 -3.08
N LEU A 203 -8.93 -10.84 -3.72
CA LEU A 203 -7.91 -9.94 -4.22
C LEU A 203 -7.78 -10.13 -5.73
N ALA A 204 -7.67 -9.04 -6.48
CA ALA A 204 -7.24 -9.07 -7.87
C ALA A 204 -6.03 -8.16 -8.08
N GLY A 205 -5.07 -8.63 -8.87
CA GLY A 205 -3.90 -7.86 -9.27
C GLY A 205 -3.64 -8.03 -10.76
N ALA A 206 -3.29 -6.93 -11.43
CA ALA A 206 -2.95 -6.98 -12.85
C ALA A 206 -1.44 -7.08 -13.07
N ALA A 207 -1.09 -7.79 -14.13
CA ALA A 207 0.21 -7.75 -14.79
C ALA A 207 -0.02 -7.20 -16.19
N VAL A 208 0.09 -5.88 -16.36
CA VAL A 208 -0.38 -5.19 -17.58
C VAL A 208 0.38 -5.59 -18.84
N ASN A 209 1.62 -6.06 -18.69
CA ASN A 209 2.47 -6.50 -19.79
C ASN A 209 2.69 -8.02 -19.82
N ASP A 210 1.83 -8.78 -19.13
CA ASP A 210 1.86 -10.23 -19.19
C ASP A 210 1.76 -10.73 -20.64
N LYS A 211 2.56 -11.77 -20.94
CA LYS A 211 2.72 -12.31 -22.30
C LYS A 211 2.22 -13.73 -22.48
N GLU A 212 1.50 -14.29 -21.51
CA GLU A 212 0.99 -15.67 -21.58
C GLU A 212 0.14 -15.95 -22.82
N LYS A 213 -0.53 -14.92 -23.36
CA LYS A 213 -1.42 -15.03 -24.53
C LYS A 213 -0.94 -14.24 -25.75
N GLY A 214 0.33 -13.85 -25.80
CA GLY A 214 0.91 -13.07 -26.90
C GLY A 214 1.67 -11.83 -26.41
N SER A 215 2.10 -10.95 -27.32
CA SER A 215 2.86 -9.78 -26.91
C SER A 215 1.98 -8.76 -26.18
N SER A 216 2.31 -8.48 -24.91
CA SER A 216 1.63 -7.48 -24.06
C SER A 216 0.12 -7.69 -23.97
N SER A 217 -0.32 -8.95 -23.85
CA SER A 217 -1.74 -9.29 -23.72
C SER A 217 -2.34 -8.85 -22.39
N GLY A 218 -1.50 -8.67 -21.36
CA GLY A 218 -1.92 -8.39 -20.01
C GLY A 218 -2.61 -9.58 -19.35
N ALA A 219 -2.63 -9.60 -18.03
CA ALA A 219 -3.34 -10.60 -17.24
C ALA A 219 -3.89 -9.98 -15.96
N VAL A 220 -5.01 -10.53 -15.48
CA VAL A 220 -5.53 -10.28 -14.14
C VAL A 220 -5.53 -11.61 -13.40
N TYR A 221 -4.86 -11.62 -12.26
CA TYR A 221 -4.82 -12.75 -11.35
C TYR A 221 -5.79 -12.48 -10.20
N VAL A 222 -6.61 -13.47 -9.86
CA VAL A 222 -7.62 -13.36 -8.81
C VAL A 222 -7.34 -14.44 -7.76
N TRP A 223 -7.25 -14.03 -6.51
CA TRP A 223 -7.11 -14.89 -5.34
C TRP A 223 -8.31 -14.72 -4.43
N TYR A 224 -8.72 -15.79 -3.79
CA TYR A 224 -9.81 -15.79 -2.83
C TYR A 224 -9.56 -16.86 -1.77
N LYS A 225 -10.20 -16.68 -0.60
CA LYS A 225 -10.18 -17.66 0.50
C LYS A 225 -11.40 -18.58 0.45
#